data_AF-K7MXH0-F1
#
_entry.id   AF-K7MXH0-F1
#
_cell.length_a   1.000
_cell.length_b   1.000
_cell.length_c   1.000
_cell.angle_alpha   90.00
_cell.angle_beta   90.00
_cell.angle_gamma   90.00
#
_symmetry.space_group_name_H-M   'P 1'
#
loop_
_entity.id
_entity.type
_entity.pdbx_description
1 polymer ?
#
loop_
_entity_poly.entity_id
_entity_poly.type
_entity_poly.pdbx_seq_one_letter_code
_entity_poly.pdbx_strand_id
1 'polypeptide(L)'
;MGKCSVVKLLSFSLFQIVHFVNRDSLSLENDYLSLGFIPEGVDTHSVSNALQASFVDQTTKSQDFQGIMNQLYDVMYEFNFSLPPDYALVIRALGSLEGTAKALDPDFKVI
;
A
#
# COMPACT_ATOMS: atom_id res chain seq x y z
N MET A 1 -10.84 22.93 -2.47
CA MET A 1 -9.61 22.33 -3.04
C MET A 1 -9.62 20.82 -2.80
N GLY A 2 -10.52 20.05 -3.45
CA GLY A 2 -10.83 18.68 -2.98
C GLY A 2 -10.95 17.57 -4.04
N LYS A 3 -11.40 17.87 -5.27
CA LYS A 3 -11.66 16.81 -6.27
C LYS A 3 -10.39 16.25 -6.92
N CYS A 4 -9.36 17.07 -7.11
CA CYS A 4 -8.10 16.64 -7.76
C CYS A 4 -7.25 15.74 -6.84
N SER A 5 -7.35 15.92 -5.52
CA SER A 5 -6.57 15.16 -4.54
C SER A 5 -6.97 13.68 -4.52
N VAL A 6 -8.27 13.40 -4.46
CA VAL A 6 -8.77 12.02 -4.35
C VAL A 6 -8.50 11.20 -5.61
N VAL A 7 -8.69 11.78 -6.81
CA VAL A 7 -8.38 11.08 -8.08
C VAL A 7 -6.90 10.74 -8.16
N LYS A 8 -6.03 11.67 -7.74
CA LYS A 8 -4.58 11.43 -7.66
C LYS A 8 -4.26 10.30 -6.67
N LEU A 9 -4.83 10.34 -5.47
CA LEU A 9 -4.61 9.29 -4.46
C LEU A 9 -5.09 7.92 -4.94
N LEU A 10 -6.22 7.86 -5.65
CA LEU A 10 -6.73 6.61 -6.21
C LEU A 10 -5.76 6.05 -7.26
N SER A 11 -5.26 6.87 -8.20
CA SER A 11 -4.29 6.40 -9.19
C SER A 11 -2.99 5.91 -8.54
N PHE A 12 -2.48 6.65 -7.55
CA PHE A 12 -1.26 6.26 -6.84
C PHE A 12 -1.44 4.97 -6.02
N SER A 13 -2.60 4.78 -5.39
CA SER A 13 -2.89 3.55 -4.63
C SER A 13 -2.88 2.32 -5.55
N LEU A 14 -3.36 2.45 -6.79
CA LEU A 14 -3.30 1.37 -7.77
C LEU A 14 -1.85 1.07 -8.21
N PHE A 15 -1.04 2.09 -8.49
CA PHE A 15 0.37 1.88 -8.85
C PHE A 15 1.18 1.24 -7.72
N GLN A 16 0.96 1.69 -6.48
CA GLN A 16 1.55 1.09 -5.29
C GLN A 16 1.26 -0.41 -5.20
N ILE A 17 0.01 -0.83 -5.41
CA ILE A 17 -0.37 -2.25 -5.36
C ILE A 17 0.36 -3.02 -6.47
N VAL A 18 0.44 -2.46 -7.67
CA VAL A 18 1.17 -3.06 -8.80
C VAL A 18 2.67 -3.21 -8.47
N HIS A 19 3.33 -2.17 -7.95
CA HIS A 19 4.74 -2.25 -7.58
C HIS A 19 4.98 -3.22 -6.43
N PHE A 20 4.08 -3.28 -5.44
CA PHE A 20 4.13 -4.26 -4.36
C PHE A 20 4.04 -5.71 -4.88
N VAL A 21 3.06 -5.99 -5.75
CA VAL A 21 2.86 -7.31 -6.35
C VAL A 21 4.06 -7.71 -7.21
N ASN A 22 4.65 -6.76 -7.95
CA ASN A 22 5.87 -6.96 -8.72
C ASN A 22 7.13 -7.06 -7.87
N ARG A 23 7.02 -6.91 -6.55
CA ARG A 23 8.14 -6.89 -5.58
C ARG A 23 9.21 -5.85 -5.92
N ASP A 24 8.76 -4.72 -6.46
CA ASP A 24 9.62 -3.61 -6.84
C ASP A 24 9.68 -2.59 -5.70
N SER A 25 10.60 -2.80 -4.77
CA SER A 25 10.77 -1.94 -3.59
C SER A 25 11.20 -0.52 -3.97
N LEU A 26 11.99 -0.36 -5.05
CA LEU A 26 12.49 0.93 -5.50
C LEU A 26 11.37 1.78 -6.10
N SER A 27 10.52 1.20 -6.94
CA SER A 27 9.37 1.93 -7.49
C SER A 27 8.36 2.28 -6.38
N LEU A 28 8.16 1.38 -5.42
CA LEU A 28 7.26 1.60 -4.29
C LEU A 28 7.75 2.69 -3.31
N GLU A 29 9.05 2.73 -3.03
CA GLU A 29 9.70 3.82 -2.30
C GLU A 29 9.47 5.17 -2.99
N ASN A 30 9.66 5.22 -4.32
CA ASN A 30 9.44 6.42 -5.11
C ASN A 30 7.98 6.88 -5.12
N ASP A 31 7.02 5.95 -5.11
CA ASP A 31 5.60 6.27 -4.94
C ASP A 31 5.36 6.95 -3.60
N TYR A 32 5.91 6.42 -2.51
CA TYR A 32 5.76 7.00 -1.17
C TYR A 32 6.41 8.38 -1.03
N LEU A 33 7.57 8.55 -1.65
CA LEU A 33 8.24 9.84 -1.71
C LEU A 33 7.39 10.86 -2.49
N SER A 34 6.86 10.45 -3.65
CA SER A 34 6.00 11.29 -4.51
C SER A 34 4.67 11.67 -3.87
N LEU A 35 4.18 10.81 -2.98
CA LEU A 35 2.98 11.04 -2.17
C LEU A 35 3.24 11.93 -0.95
N GLY A 36 4.50 12.14 -0.57
CA GLY A 36 4.88 12.87 0.64
C GLY A 36 4.53 12.11 1.93
N PHE A 37 4.48 10.77 1.88
CA PHE A 37 4.18 9.96 3.06
C PHE A 37 5.40 9.73 3.95
N ILE A 38 6.60 9.77 3.35
CA ILE A 38 7.88 9.62 4.03
C ILE A 38 8.20 10.92 4.79
N PRO A 39 8.37 10.90 6.12
CA PRO A 39 8.74 12.08 6.89
C PRO A 39 10.10 12.64 6.47
N GLU A 40 10.29 13.96 6.62
CA GLU A 40 11.59 14.58 6.38
C GLU A 40 12.66 13.98 7.32
N GLY A 41 13.83 13.67 6.75
CA GLY A 41 14.96 13.10 7.49
C GLY A 41 14.99 11.57 7.57
N VAL A 42 13.96 10.88 7.10
CA VAL A 42 14.00 9.42 6.92
C VAL A 42 14.84 9.08 5.69
N ASP A 43 15.78 8.15 5.85
CA ASP A 43 16.55 7.59 4.73
C ASP A 43 15.66 6.70 3.87
N THR A 44 15.46 7.11 2.62
CA THR A 44 14.54 6.41 1.70
C THR A 44 15.06 5.03 1.32
N HIS A 45 16.38 4.82 1.32
CA HIS A 45 16.98 3.49 1.11
C HIS A 45 16.60 2.51 2.23
N SER A 46 16.53 2.97 3.47
CA SER A 46 16.07 2.17 4.60
C SER A 46 14.60 1.73 4.42
N VAL A 47 13.74 2.59 3.88
CA VAL A 47 12.36 2.24 3.51
C VAL A 47 12.36 1.15 2.43
N SER A 48 13.15 1.30 1.37
CA SER A 48 13.31 0.30 0.31
C SER A 48 13.71 -1.07 0.86
N ASN A 49 14.67 -1.09 1.79
CA ASN A 49 15.15 -2.31 2.41
C ASN A 49 14.06 -2.99 3.25
N ALA A 50 13.28 -2.24 4.02
CA ALA A 50 12.16 -2.77 4.78
C ALA A 50 11.04 -3.30 3.87
N LEU A 51 10.73 -2.60 2.78
CA LEU A 51 9.80 -3.08 1.75
C LEU A 51 10.30 -4.38 1.12
N GLN A 52 11.58 -4.47 0.79
CA GLN A 52 12.17 -5.69 0.24
C GLN A 52 12.14 -6.85 1.24
N ALA A 53 12.39 -6.60 2.53
CA ALA A 53 12.25 -7.59 3.58
C ALA A 53 10.79 -8.08 3.70
N SER A 54 9.83 -7.17 3.60
CA SER A 54 8.39 -7.52 3.65
C SER A 54 7.98 -8.49 2.54
N PHE A 55 8.68 -8.47 1.39
CA PHE A 55 8.41 -9.38 0.28
C PHE A 55 8.87 -10.82 0.55
N VAL A 56 9.91 -11.01 1.36
CA VAL A 56 10.46 -12.34 1.71
C VAL A 56 9.51 -13.08 2.66
N ASP A 57 8.86 -12.35 3.57
CA ASP A 57 7.92 -12.89 4.55
C ASP A 57 6.57 -13.35 3.95
N GLN A 58 6.33 -13.08 2.66
CA GLN A 58 5.09 -13.43 1.96
C GLN A 58 4.79 -14.93 1.90
N THR A 59 5.76 -15.80 2.20
CA THR A 59 5.51 -17.27 2.21
C THR A 59 4.51 -17.69 3.30
N THR A 60 4.27 -16.85 4.30
CA THR A 60 3.36 -17.14 5.42
C THR A 60 2.14 -16.20 5.50
N LYS A 61 2.19 -15.04 4.84
CA LYS A 61 1.15 -14.01 4.89
C LYS A 61 0.14 -14.18 3.74
N SER A 62 -1.10 -13.78 3.98
CA SER A 62 -2.17 -13.84 2.99
C SER A 62 -1.80 -13.00 1.76
N GLN A 63 -2.01 -13.56 0.57
CA GLN A 63 -1.82 -12.87 -0.71
C GLN A 63 -3.05 -12.07 -1.13
N ASP A 64 -4.04 -11.93 -0.26
CA ASP A 64 -5.20 -11.11 -0.54
C ASP A 64 -4.93 -9.62 -0.30
N PHE A 65 -5.84 -8.74 -0.70
CA PHE A 65 -5.60 -7.30 -0.63
C PHE A 65 -5.41 -6.85 0.82
N GLN A 66 -6.16 -7.41 1.78
CA GLN A 66 -5.93 -7.17 3.20
C GLN A 66 -4.52 -7.57 3.67
N GLY A 67 -4.01 -8.73 3.25
CA GLY A 67 -2.67 -9.20 3.58
C GLY A 67 -1.57 -8.29 3.03
N ILE A 68 -1.72 -7.87 1.76
CA ILE A 68 -0.84 -6.89 1.12
C ILE A 68 -0.86 -5.56 1.90
N MET A 69 -2.04 -5.03 2.21
CA MET A 69 -2.17 -3.77 2.93
C MET A 69 -1.56 -3.84 4.34
N ASN A 70 -1.70 -4.96 5.04
CA ASN A 70 -1.08 -5.15 6.35
C ASN A 70 0.45 -5.08 6.27
N GLN A 71 1.06 -5.71 5.27
CA GLN A 71 2.52 -5.65 5.07
C GLN A 71 3.00 -4.23 4.77
N LEU A 72 2.25 -3.50 3.94
CA LEU A 72 2.53 -2.10 3.67
C LEU A 72 2.41 -1.26 4.95
N TYR A 73 1.37 -1.48 5.75
CA TYR A 73 1.18 -0.77 7.01
C TYR A 73 2.25 -1.08 8.05
N ASP A 74 2.78 -2.29 8.11
CA ASP A 74 3.90 -2.64 8.98
C ASP A 74 5.11 -1.72 8.70
N VAL A 75 5.46 -1.56 7.42
CA VAL A 75 6.56 -0.66 7.00
C VAL A 75 6.21 0.81 7.26
N MET A 76 4.99 1.24 6.92
CA MET A 76 4.56 2.61 7.19
C MET A 76 4.63 2.96 8.69
N TYR A 77 4.29 2.00 9.56
CA TYR A 77 4.36 2.16 11.00
C TYR A 77 5.80 2.22 11.51
N GLU A 78 6.68 1.33 11.01
CA GLU A 78 8.10 1.31 11.35
C GLU A 78 8.79 2.67 11.09
N PHE A 79 8.46 3.31 9.95
CA PHE A 79 9.05 4.58 9.54
C PHE A 79 8.20 5.81 9.88
N ASN A 80 7.14 5.65 10.69
CA ASN A 80 6.24 6.73 11.11
C ASN A 80 5.67 7.58 9.96
N PHE A 81 5.21 6.92 8.89
CA PHE A 81 4.65 7.62 7.74
C PHE A 81 3.42 8.46 8.11
N SER A 82 3.31 9.62 7.48
CA SER A 82 2.15 10.51 7.65
C SER A 82 1.15 10.30 6.51
N LEU A 83 0.11 9.51 6.76
CA LEU A 83 -0.92 9.23 5.77
C LEU A 83 -2.03 10.31 5.81
N PRO A 84 -2.35 10.96 4.68
CA PRO A 84 -3.48 11.87 4.60
C PRO A 84 -4.81 11.16 4.89
N PRO A 85 -5.80 11.83 5.52
CA PRO A 85 -7.11 11.23 5.77
C PRO A 85 -7.80 10.68 4.52
N ASP A 86 -7.65 11.37 3.38
CA ASP A 86 -8.20 10.94 2.09
C ASP A 86 -7.62 9.60 1.63
N TYR A 87 -6.34 9.32 1.91
CA TYR A 87 -5.71 8.03 1.56
C TYR A 87 -6.32 6.89 2.38
N ALA A 88 -6.51 7.09 3.68
CA ALA A 88 -7.17 6.10 4.53
C ALA A 88 -8.61 5.80 4.09
N LEU A 89 -9.33 6.80 3.55
CA LEU A 89 -10.65 6.61 2.96
C LEU A 89 -10.60 5.78 1.67
N VAL A 90 -9.64 6.04 0.78
CA VAL A 90 -9.44 5.26 -0.46
C VAL A 90 -9.15 3.79 -0.13
N ILE A 91 -8.19 3.51 0.76
CA ILE A 91 -7.87 2.12 1.14
C ILE A 91 -9.05 1.43 1.82
N ARG A 92 -9.78 2.12 2.71
CA ARG A 92 -11.01 1.58 3.32
C ARG A 92 -12.08 1.23 2.28
N ALA A 93 -12.23 2.04 1.24
CA ALA A 93 -13.16 1.77 0.14
C ALA A 93 -12.73 0.52 -0.65
N LEU A 94 -11.44 0.39 -0.98
CA LEU A 94 -10.89 -0.79 -1.66
C LEU A 94 -11.05 -2.08 -0.83
N GLY A 95 -10.76 -2.03 0.48
CA GLY A 95 -10.96 -3.17 1.37
C GLY A 95 -12.43 -3.58 1.52
N SER A 96 -13.34 -2.59 1.52
CA SER A 96 -14.79 -2.88 1.51
C SER A 96 -15.23 -3.56 0.21
N LEU A 97 -14.66 -3.16 -0.94
CA LEU A 97 -14.92 -3.80 -2.23
C LEU A 97 -14.41 -5.25 -2.25
N GLU A 98 -13.18 -5.50 -1.77
CA GLU A 98 -12.65 -6.85 -1.64
C GLU A 98 -13.54 -7.73 -0.74
N GLY A 99 -13.91 -7.22 0.44
CA GLY A 99 -14.78 -7.94 1.37
C GLY A 99 -16.14 -8.28 0.78
N THR A 100 -16.70 -7.37 -0.03
CA THR A 100 -17.95 -7.63 -0.77
C THR A 100 -17.77 -8.74 -1.81
N ALA A 101 -16.66 -8.72 -2.56
CA ALA A 101 -16.36 -9.75 -3.55
C ALA A 101 -16.20 -11.14 -2.89
N LYS A 102 -15.46 -11.23 -1.78
CA LYS A 102 -15.30 -12.47 -1.00
C LYS A 102 -16.59 -12.99 -0.37
N ALA A 103 -17.51 -12.09 -0.01
CA ALA A 103 -18.81 -12.48 0.51
C ALA A 103 -19.71 -13.10 -0.57
N LEU A 104 -19.53 -12.71 -1.84
CA LEU A 104 -20.26 -13.25 -2.99
C LEU A 104 -19.61 -14.53 -3.55
N ASP A 105 -18.28 -14.56 -3.56
CA ASP A 105 -17.46 -15.70 -3.99
C ASP A 105 -16.31 -15.90 -3.01
N PRO A 106 -16.39 -16.88 -2.09
CA PRO A 106 -15.36 -17.15 -1.10
C PRO A 106 -13.97 -17.46 -1.70
N ASP A 107 -13.92 -17.91 -2.96
CA ASP A 107 -12.67 -18.22 -3.67
C ASP A 107 -12.09 -16.99 -4.41
N PHE A 108 -12.74 -15.83 -4.32
CA PHE A 108 -12.27 -14.59 -4.93
C PHE A 108 -10.89 -14.19 -4.41
N LYS A 109 -9.98 -13.93 -5.35
CA LYS A 109 -8.65 -13.36 -5.09
C LYS A 109 -8.39 -12.22 -6.05
N VAL A 110 -7.80 -11.14 -5.52
CA VAL A 110 -7.37 -9.98 -6.33
C VAL A 110 -6.15 -10.35 -7.20
N ILE A 111 -5.29 -11.25 -6.68
CA ILE A 111 -4.09 -11.77 -7.34
C ILE A 111 -4.08 -13.30 -7.39
#